data_AF-A0A0N0BFT2-F1
#
_entry.id   AF-A0A0N0BFT2-F1
#
_cell.length_a   1.000
_cell.length_b   1.000
_cell.length_c   1.000
_cell.angle_alpha   90.00
_cell.angle_beta   90.00
_cell.angle_gamma   90.00
#
_symmetry.space_group_name_H-M   'P 1'
#
loop_
_entity.id
_entity.type
_entity.pdbx_description
1 polymer ?
#
loop_
_entity_poly.entity_id
_entity_poly.type
_entity_poly.pdbx_seq_one_letter_code
_entity_poly.pdbx_strand_id
1 'polypeptide(L)'
;MSTKGDKILDKSLPKIGEKSLFTEELELALENGRVDFVVHSLKDLPTSLPEGMALGAILKREDPRDAVVMSKKYKDKTLSTLPEGSVIGTSSLRRSAQLARNMPHLKVENIRGNLNTRLRKLDDENGSFAAIILAAAGLKRLNWENRISQLLEPEEALYAVGQGALGVECRETDWKILSLLEPLYDVETTLRCVCERSFLKTLGGGCSAPVAVSSTLKNKILTITGAVWSLNGQKLVKDISESKLYIPDDDGEPPKKCPYREPQLYCSVAPGKVSNLSLLGAW
;
A
#
# COMPACT_ATOMS: atom_id res chain seq x y z
N MET A 1 -14.17 15.68 -2.12
CA MET A 1 -15.31 14.72 -2.11
C MET A 1 -15.21 13.88 -0.85
N SER A 2 -16.32 13.38 -0.29
CA SER A 2 -16.33 12.50 0.90
C SER A 2 -16.84 11.11 0.50
N THR A 3 -16.16 10.06 0.94
CA THR A 3 -16.43 8.66 0.56
C THR A 3 -17.28 7.94 1.61
N LYS A 4 -17.90 6.80 1.26
CA LYS A 4 -18.60 5.95 2.25
C LYS A 4 -17.69 5.54 3.42
N GLY A 5 -16.43 5.26 3.16
CA GLY A 5 -15.44 4.90 4.18
C GLY A 5 -15.14 6.01 5.19
N ASP A 6 -15.32 7.28 4.80
CA ASP A 6 -15.23 8.42 5.74
C ASP A 6 -16.44 8.49 6.68
N LYS A 7 -17.59 7.95 6.25
CA LYS A 7 -18.86 8.01 6.97
C LYS A 7 -19.10 6.80 7.89
N ILE A 8 -18.50 5.65 7.58
CA ILE A 8 -18.68 4.41 8.34
C ILE A 8 -17.50 4.19 9.30
N LEU A 9 -17.61 4.70 10.52
CA LEU A 9 -16.59 4.54 11.57
C LEU A 9 -16.77 3.25 12.41
N ASP A 10 -17.98 2.67 12.42
CA ASP A 10 -18.44 1.76 13.48
C ASP A 10 -18.58 0.26 13.11
N LYS A 11 -18.16 -0.19 11.91
CA LYS A 11 -18.25 -1.62 11.51
C LYS A 11 -16.91 -2.20 11.01
N SER A 12 -16.62 -3.47 11.32
CA SER A 12 -15.34 -4.13 10.94
C SER A 12 -15.12 -4.16 9.43
N LEU A 13 -13.99 -3.62 8.95
CA LEU A 13 -13.61 -3.61 7.53
C LEU A 13 -13.69 -5.02 6.89
N PRO A 14 -13.32 -6.13 7.57
CA PRO A 14 -13.53 -7.48 7.02
C PRO A 14 -14.99 -7.93 6.99
N LYS A 15 -15.87 -7.35 7.81
CA LYS A 15 -17.32 -7.65 7.86
C LYS A 15 -18.14 -6.78 6.91
N ILE A 16 -17.59 -5.68 6.42
CA ILE A 16 -18.21 -4.87 5.35
C ILE A 16 -17.58 -5.39 4.06
N GLY A 17 -18.24 -6.33 3.40
CA GLY A 17 -17.76 -6.96 2.17
C GLY A 17 -17.76 -6.03 0.94
N GLU A 18 -17.29 -4.80 1.07
CA GLU A 18 -17.36 -3.80 0.01
C GLU A 18 -15.95 -3.44 -0.45
N LYS A 19 -15.58 -4.02 -1.60
CA LYS A 19 -14.33 -3.83 -2.33
C LYS A 19 -14.03 -2.37 -2.74
N SER A 20 -14.90 -1.41 -2.43
CA SER A 20 -14.84 -0.05 -3.00
C SER A 20 -15.24 1.08 -2.03
N LEU A 21 -15.19 0.85 -0.70
CA LEU A 21 -15.64 1.82 0.31
C LEU A 21 -15.03 3.24 0.18
N PHE A 22 -13.83 3.36 -0.38
CA PHE A 22 -13.11 4.62 -0.53
C PHE A 22 -12.92 5.05 -2.00
N THR A 23 -13.36 4.25 -2.96
CA THR A 23 -13.05 4.46 -4.39
C THR A 23 -14.30 4.66 -5.24
N GLU A 24 -15.44 4.08 -4.86
CA GLU A 24 -16.67 4.08 -5.67
C GLU A 24 -17.15 5.48 -6.08
N GLU A 25 -17.22 6.44 -5.13
CA GLU A 25 -17.66 7.80 -5.45
C GLU A 25 -16.67 8.56 -6.36
N LEU A 26 -15.39 8.22 -6.27
CA LEU A 26 -14.33 8.85 -7.04
C LEU A 26 -14.30 8.27 -8.46
N GLU A 27 -14.45 6.95 -8.59
CA GLU A 27 -14.60 6.22 -9.86
C GLU A 27 -15.83 6.73 -10.62
N LEU A 28 -16.97 6.91 -9.95
CA LEU A 28 -18.17 7.49 -10.57
C LEU A 28 -17.96 8.94 -11.05
N ALA A 29 -17.15 9.72 -10.33
CA ALA A 29 -16.80 11.08 -10.75
C ALA A 29 -15.88 11.08 -11.99
N LEU A 30 -14.97 10.11 -12.11
CA LEU A 30 -14.14 9.90 -13.29
C LEU A 30 -14.98 9.47 -14.50
N GLU A 31 -15.87 8.50 -14.30
CA GLU A 31 -16.74 7.96 -15.34
C GLU A 31 -17.65 9.04 -15.93
N ASN A 32 -18.25 9.87 -15.07
CA ASN A 32 -19.12 10.97 -15.50
C ASN A 32 -18.35 12.23 -15.96
N GLY A 33 -17.02 12.19 -16.04
CA GLY A 33 -16.20 13.33 -16.48
C GLY A 33 -16.26 14.54 -15.55
N ARG A 34 -16.63 14.37 -14.27
CA ARG A 34 -16.63 15.46 -13.27
C ARG A 34 -15.22 15.81 -12.79
N VAL A 35 -14.32 14.83 -12.86
CA VAL A 35 -12.89 14.97 -12.57
C VAL A 35 -12.09 14.26 -13.65
N ASP A 36 -10.85 14.66 -13.84
CA ASP A 36 -9.97 14.10 -14.87
C ASP A 36 -9.10 12.94 -14.37
N PHE A 37 -8.68 13.02 -13.11
CA PHE A 37 -7.92 11.99 -12.42
C PHE A 37 -8.18 12.05 -10.91
N VAL A 38 -7.86 10.98 -10.20
CA VAL A 38 -7.99 10.86 -8.75
C VAL A 38 -6.69 10.31 -8.16
N VAL A 39 -6.29 10.82 -6.99
CA VAL A 39 -5.07 10.39 -6.30
C VAL A 39 -5.41 9.53 -5.10
N HIS A 40 -4.80 8.35 -5.03
CA HIS A 40 -5.01 7.36 -3.98
C HIS A 40 -3.70 6.97 -3.31
N SER A 41 -3.79 6.51 -2.06
CA SER A 41 -2.75 5.62 -1.53
C SER A 41 -2.87 4.29 -2.25
N LEU A 42 -1.81 3.83 -2.90
CA LEU A 42 -1.89 2.68 -3.82
C LEU A 42 -2.33 1.38 -3.12
N LYS A 43 -1.99 1.24 -1.84
CA LYS A 43 -2.40 0.10 -1.00
C LYS A 43 -3.92 -0.01 -0.77
N ASP A 44 -4.66 1.09 -0.97
CA ASP A 44 -6.10 1.16 -0.75
C ASP A 44 -6.88 0.90 -2.05
N LEU A 45 -6.19 0.82 -3.20
CA LEU A 45 -6.79 0.47 -4.49
C LEU A 45 -6.84 -1.05 -4.69
N PRO A 46 -7.92 -1.59 -5.28
CA PRO A 46 -7.97 -2.99 -5.67
C PRO A 46 -6.90 -3.30 -6.73
N THR A 47 -6.51 -4.57 -6.84
CA THR A 47 -5.50 -5.02 -7.82
C THR A 47 -6.00 -5.02 -9.27
N SER A 48 -7.33 -5.00 -9.46
CA SER A 48 -8.02 -4.73 -10.72
C SER A 48 -8.96 -3.55 -10.51
N LEU A 49 -8.83 -2.50 -11.30
CA LEU A 49 -9.75 -1.37 -11.36
C LEU A 49 -10.99 -1.70 -12.19
N PRO A 50 -12.07 -0.88 -12.10
CA PRO A 50 -13.22 -0.98 -12.99
C PRO A 50 -12.83 -0.89 -14.47
N GLU A 51 -13.70 -1.41 -15.34
CA GLU A 51 -13.52 -1.31 -16.79
C GLU A 51 -13.45 0.15 -17.24
N GLY A 52 -12.53 0.46 -18.17
CA GLY A 52 -12.29 1.82 -18.66
C GLY A 52 -11.47 2.71 -17.71
N MET A 53 -11.01 2.20 -16.57
CA MET A 53 -10.13 2.91 -15.63
C MET A 53 -8.72 2.33 -15.64
N ALA A 54 -7.73 3.22 -15.48
CA ALA A 54 -6.32 2.86 -15.42
C ALA A 54 -5.57 3.68 -14.37
N LEU A 55 -4.52 3.11 -13.81
CA LEU A 55 -3.48 3.82 -13.08
C LEU A 55 -2.55 4.49 -14.11
N GLY A 56 -2.79 5.77 -14.36
CA GLY A 56 -2.01 6.58 -15.31
C GLY A 56 -0.62 6.95 -14.78
N ALA A 57 -0.43 7.00 -13.46
CA ALA A 57 0.88 7.16 -12.86
C ALA A 57 0.98 6.51 -11.48
N ILE A 58 2.18 6.02 -11.16
CA ILE A 58 2.58 5.71 -9.78
C ILE A 58 3.75 6.62 -9.44
N LEU A 59 3.56 7.47 -8.42
CA LEU A 59 4.56 8.44 -7.99
C LEU A 59 5.68 7.77 -7.21
N LYS A 60 6.83 8.46 -7.12
CA LYS A 60 7.98 8.04 -6.32
C LYS A 60 7.55 7.59 -4.91
N ARG A 61 7.96 6.39 -4.54
CA ARG A 61 7.61 5.76 -3.26
C ARG A 61 8.24 6.50 -2.09
N GLU A 62 7.43 6.77 -1.07
CA GLU A 62 7.94 7.04 0.27
C GLU A 62 8.29 5.74 1.00
N ASP A 63 8.89 5.85 2.19
CA ASP A 63 9.25 4.69 3.00
C ASP A 63 8.05 3.73 3.18
N PRO A 64 8.15 2.50 2.65
CA PRO A 64 7.05 1.55 2.68
C PRO A 64 6.92 0.86 4.05
N ARG A 65 7.87 1.03 4.98
CA ARG A 65 7.87 0.34 6.27
C ARG A 65 6.70 0.76 7.15
N ASP A 66 6.35 -0.15 8.05
CA ASP A 66 5.47 0.18 9.16
C ASP A 66 6.28 0.91 10.26
N ALA A 67 5.66 1.90 10.87
CA ALA A 67 6.23 2.70 11.94
C ALA A 67 5.46 2.47 13.24
N VAL A 68 6.21 2.33 14.33
CA VAL A 68 5.69 2.28 15.69
C VAL A 68 5.70 3.68 16.26
N VAL A 69 4.57 4.11 16.82
CA VAL A 69 4.47 5.31 17.62
C VAL A 69 4.21 4.88 19.06
N MET A 70 5.20 5.08 19.93
CA MET A 70 5.07 4.79 21.36
C MET A 70 4.24 5.85 22.06
N SER A 71 3.48 5.44 23.07
CA SER A 71 2.87 6.37 24.02
C SER A 71 3.96 7.06 24.83
N LYS A 72 3.65 8.22 25.41
CA LYS A 72 4.60 8.98 26.23
C LYS A 72 5.16 8.16 27.41
N LYS A 73 4.34 7.26 27.97
CA LYS A 73 4.73 6.35 29.07
C LYS A 73 5.86 5.38 28.69
N TYR A 74 5.94 5.00 27.41
CA TYR A 74 6.90 4.01 26.90
C TYR A 74 7.82 4.61 25.83
N LYS A 75 8.07 5.93 25.87
CA LYS A 75 8.84 6.66 24.84
C LYS A 75 10.24 6.09 24.56
N ASP A 76 10.88 5.51 25.57
CA ASP A 76 12.25 4.96 25.49
C ASP A 76 12.26 3.44 25.26
N LYS A 77 11.12 2.85 24.87
CA LYS A 77 10.97 1.42 24.59
C LYS A 77 10.85 1.15 23.09
N THR A 78 11.10 -0.09 22.73
CA THR A 78 10.81 -0.72 21.44
C THR A 78 9.70 -1.75 21.61
N LEU A 79 9.11 -2.27 20.53
CA LEU A 79 8.10 -3.33 20.67
C LEU A 79 8.62 -4.54 21.45
N SER A 80 9.87 -4.93 21.22
CA SER A 80 10.51 -6.08 21.88
C SER A 80 10.80 -5.88 23.37
N THR A 81 10.81 -4.64 23.86
CA THR A 81 11.16 -4.30 25.25
C THR A 81 9.96 -3.78 26.06
N LEU A 82 8.77 -3.78 25.45
CA LEU A 82 7.52 -3.48 26.14
C LEU A 82 7.20 -4.59 27.16
N PRO A 83 6.60 -4.24 28.31
CA PRO A 83 6.16 -5.24 29.27
C PRO A 83 5.17 -6.23 28.65
N GLU A 84 5.20 -7.47 29.14
CA GLU A 84 4.21 -8.48 28.77
C GLU A 84 2.78 -7.98 29.01
N GLY A 85 1.89 -8.28 28.07
CA GLY A 85 0.50 -7.85 28.10
C GLY A 85 0.28 -6.41 27.62
N SER A 86 1.32 -5.67 27.23
CA SER A 86 1.18 -4.33 26.65
C SER A 86 0.32 -4.34 25.39
N VAL A 87 -0.55 -3.34 25.26
CA VAL A 87 -1.56 -3.29 24.19
C VAL A 87 -1.06 -2.46 23.00
N ILE A 88 -1.06 -3.06 21.81
CA ILE A 88 -0.66 -2.46 20.55
C ILE A 88 -1.89 -2.20 19.68
N GLY A 89 -2.09 -0.94 19.30
CA GLY A 89 -3.22 -0.53 18.48
C GLY A 89 -2.98 -0.74 16.98
N THR A 90 -3.72 -1.65 16.36
CA THR A 90 -3.83 -1.77 14.90
C THR A 90 -5.11 -2.50 14.51
N SER A 91 -5.78 -2.05 13.44
CA SER A 91 -6.91 -2.77 12.81
C SER A 91 -6.55 -3.50 11.52
N SER A 92 -5.25 -3.55 11.17
CA SER A 92 -4.77 -4.32 10.02
C SER A 92 -4.58 -5.78 10.41
N LEU A 93 -5.27 -6.69 9.71
CA LEU A 93 -5.08 -8.13 9.90
C LEU A 93 -3.65 -8.58 9.57
N ARG A 94 -3.05 -7.98 8.53
CA ARG A 94 -1.63 -8.17 8.18
C ARG A 94 -0.70 -7.86 9.35
N ARG A 95 -0.85 -6.69 9.98
CA ARG A 95 0.00 -6.31 11.12
C ARG A 95 -0.28 -7.19 12.34
N SER A 96 -1.56 -7.45 12.61
CA SER A 96 -1.98 -8.24 13.77
C SER A 96 -1.42 -9.67 13.73
N ALA A 97 -1.50 -10.33 12.57
CA ALA A 97 -0.97 -11.69 12.40
C ALA A 97 0.56 -11.74 12.55
N GLN A 98 1.27 -10.75 12.01
CA GLN A 98 2.73 -10.66 12.14
C GLN A 98 3.16 -10.39 13.58
N LEU A 99 2.50 -9.47 14.29
CA LEU A 99 2.76 -9.20 15.70
C LEU A 99 2.46 -10.42 16.57
N ALA A 100 1.34 -11.11 16.35
CA ALA A 100 0.99 -12.31 17.11
C ALA A 100 2.06 -13.40 16.98
N ARG A 101 2.72 -13.49 15.82
CA ARG A 101 3.83 -14.41 15.58
C ARG A 101 5.14 -13.94 16.18
N ASN A 102 5.53 -12.69 15.90
CA ASN A 102 6.88 -12.19 16.16
C ASN A 102 7.03 -11.60 17.58
N MET A 103 5.93 -11.15 18.19
CA MET A 103 5.88 -10.50 19.50
C MET A 103 4.74 -11.09 20.36
N PRO A 104 4.75 -12.40 20.67
CA PRO A 104 3.63 -13.08 21.33
C PRO A 104 3.33 -12.60 22.76
N HIS A 105 4.26 -11.87 23.39
CA HIS A 105 4.09 -11.25 24.71
C HIS A 105 3.21 -9.98 24.67
N LEU A 106 2.88 -9.46 23.48
CA LEU A 106 2.06 -8.26 23.29
C LEU A 106 0.61 -8.62 22.97
N LYS A 107 -0.32 -7.76 23.38
CA LYS A 107 -1.75 -7.85 23.03
C LYS A 107 -2.05 -6.91 21.88
N VAL A 108 -2.75 -7.37 20.86
CA VAL A 108 -3.16 -6.52 19.72
C VAL A 108 -4.62 -6.17 19.85
N GLU A 109 -4.92 -4.87 19.85
CA GLU A 109 -6.28 -4.35 19.93
C GLU A 109 -6.60 -3.42 18.76
N ASN A 110 -7.88 -3.35 18.42
CA ASN A 110 -8.33 -2.53 17.30
C ASN A 110 -8.22 -1.03 17.61
N ILE A 111 -7.66 -0.27 16.68
CA ILE A 111 -7.68 1.20 16.74
C ILE A 111 -8.15 1.79 15.41
N ARG A 112 -9.11 2.72 15.51
CA ARG A 112 -9.79 3.33 14.36
C ARG A 112 -9.85 4.84 14.42
N GLY A 113 -10.18 5.39 13.26
CA GLY A 113 -10.17 6.81 12.93
C GLY A 113 -9.01 7.14 11.99
N ASN A 114 -9.01 8.36 11.49
CA ASN A 114 -7.87 8.95 10.79
C ASN A 114 -6.63 9.05 11.71
N LEU A 115 -5.47 9.43 11.17
CA LEU A 115 -4.23 9.47 11.95
C LEU A 115 -4.35 10.37 13.19
N ASN A 116 -4.98 11.55 13.06
CA ASN A 116 -5.25 12.46 14.19
C ASN A 116 -6.00 11.77 15.34
N THR A 117 -7.08 11.05 15.01
CA THR A 117 -7.90 10.34 16.00
C THR A 117 -7.12 9.21 16.67
N ARG A 118 -6.29 8.49 15.91
CA ARG A 118 -5.46 7.41 16.44
C ARG A 118 -4.36 7.93 17.36
N LEU A 119 -3.68 9.02 16.99
CA LEU A 119 -2.68 9.66 17.84
C LEU A 119 -3.30 10.21 19.11
N ARG A 120 -4.48 10.84 19.04
CA ARG A 120 -5.21 11.29 20.24
C ARG A 120 -5.53 10.13 21.19
N LYS A 121 -5.94 8.97 20.67
CA LYS A 121 -6.19 7.76 21.48
C LYS A 121 -4.91 7.19 22.11
N LEU A 122 -3.76 7.35 21.45
CA LEU A 122 -2.46 6.95 22.00
C LEU A 122 -1.97 7.95 23.07
N ASP A 123 -2.23 9.24 22.85
CA ASP A 123 -1.77 10.33 23.71
C ASP A 123 -2.67 10.54 24.94
N ASP A 124 -3.83 9.86 25.00
CA ASP A 124 -4.70 9.82 26.17
C ASP A 124 -4.00 9.11 27.34
N GLU A 125 -3.83 9.82 28.46
CA GLU A 125 -3.15 9.31 29.65
C GLU A 125 -3.92 8.16 30.31
N ASN A 126 -5.24 8.10 30.13
CA ASN A 126 -6.09 6.99 30.55
C ASN A 126 -6.30 5.96 29.41
N GLY A 127 -5.61 6.16 28.28
CA GLY A 127 -5.65 5.27 27.13
C GLY A 127 -5.00 3.91 27.41
N SER A 128 -5.51 2.88 26.77
CA SER A 128 -5.02 1.51 26.94
C SER A 128 -3.79 1.18 26.09
N PHE A 129 -3.48 1.98 25.06
CA PHE A 129 -2.45 1.66 24.09
C PHE A 129 -1.04 2.01 24.57
N ALA A 130 -0.16 1.02 24.65
CA ALA A 130 1.27 1.25 24.86
C ALA A 130 1.93 1.82 23.59
N ALA A 131 1.49 1.37 22.42
CA ALA A 131 1.90 1.88 21.11
C ALA A 131 0.82 1.66 20.04
N ILE A 132 0.95 2.32 18.90
CA ILE A 132 0.17 2.04 17.70
C ILE A 132 1.08 1.82 16.50
N ILE A 133 0.62 1.07 15.50
CA ILE A 133 1.35 0.87 14.25
C ILE A 133 0.69 1.65 13.12
N LEU A 134 1.47 2.48 12.45
CA LEU A 134 1.09 3.31 11.30
C LEU A 134 2.03 3.03 10.11
N ALA A 135 1.72 3.60 8.95
CA ALA A 135 2.66 3.57 7.82
C ALA A 135 3.62 4.75 7.96
N ALA A 136 4.93 4.53 7.79
CA ALA A 136 5.94 5.58 7.90
C ALA A 136 5.65 6.75 6.93
N ALA A 137 5.34 6.42 5.68
CA ALA A 137 4.94 7.40 4.66
C ALA A 137 3.78 8.33 5.09
N GLY A 138 2.82 7.83 5.87
CA GLY A 138 1.68 8.63 6.34
C GLY A 138 2.08 9.65 7.40
N LEU A 139 2.99 9.29 8.30
CA LEU A 139 3.53 10.20 9.31
C LEU A 139 4.43 11.25 8.66
N LYS A 140 5.29 10.83 7.73
CA LYS A 140 6.17 11.70 6.96
C LYS A 140 5.43 12.79 6.19
N ARG A 141 4.40 12.41 5.42
CA ARG A 141 3.56 13.37 4.67
C ARG A 141 2.85 14.41 5.53
N LEU A 142 2.64 14.13 6.81
CA LEU A 142 2.04 15.05 7.78
C LEU A 142 3.08 15.80 8.62
N ASN A 143 4.37 15.68 8.29
CA ASN A 143 5.49 16.24 9.04
C ASN A 143 5.55 15.74 10.51
N TRP A 144 5.16 14.48 10.74
CA TRP A 144 5.17 13.83 12.06
C TRP A 144 6.23 12.74 12.19
N GLU A 145 7.33 12.87 11.45
CA GLU A 145 8.46 11.93 11.51
C GLU A 145 9.05 11.82 12.93
N ASN A 146 9.02 12.93 13.68
CA ASN A 146 9.42 12.99 15.08
C ASN A 146 8.57 12.12 16.03
N ARG A 147 7.40 11.64 15.58
CA ARG A 147 6.56 10.70 16.34
C ARG A 147 7.00 9.25 16.16
N ILE A 148 7.83 8.96 15.15
CA ILE A 148 8.28 7.59 14.87
C ILE A 148 9.28 7.18 15.94
N SER A 149 8.91 6.19 16.76
CA SER A 149 9.78 5.62 17.79
C SER A 149 10.64 4.48 17.24
N GLN A 150 10.09 3.72 16.29
CA GLN A 150 10.76 2.59 15.64
C GLN A 150 10.21 2.40 14.23
N LEU A 151 11.07 2.14 13.25
CA LEU A 151 10.69 1.60 11.95
C LEU A 151 10.84 0.10 11.99
N LEU A 152 9.82 -0.64 11.53
CA LEU A 152 9.85 -2.09 11.52
C LEU A 152 10.55 -2.57 10.25
N GLU A 153 11.65 -3.31 10.44
CA GLU A 153 12.40 -3.90 9.34
C GLU A 153 11.64 -5.10 8.74
N PRO A 154 11.95 -5.51 7.49
CA PRO A 154 11.28 -6.65 6.83
C PRO A 154 11.29 -7.96 7.62
N GLU A 155 12.27 -8.15 8.51
CA GLU A 155 12.36 -9.29 9.43
C GLU A 155 11.33 -9.20 10.57
N GLU A 156 10.98 -7.98 10.99
CA GLU A 156 10.00 -7.71 12.05
C GLU A 156 8.57 -7.63 11.50
N ALA A 157 8.37 -6.92 10.39
CA ALA A 157 7.07 -6.81 9.73
C ALA A 157 7.21 -6.43 8.24
N LEU A 158 6.77 -7.33 7.37
CA LEU A 158 6.56 -7.06 5.95
C LEU A 158 5.38 -6.08 5.76
N TYR A 159 5.50 -5.17 4.79
CA TYR A 159 4.54 -4.11 4.55
C TYR A 159 3.39 -4.53 3.62
N ALA A 160 2.36 -3.68 3.50
CA ALA A 160 1.26 -3.93 2.57
C ALA A 160 1.69 -3.64 1.12
N VAL A 161 1.10 -4.37 0.17
CA VAL A 161 1.27 -4.11 -1.27
C VAL A 161 1.00 -2.64 -1.59
N GLY A 162 1.91 -1.99 -2.31
CA GLY A 162 1.80 -0.58 -2.68
C GLY A 162 1.91 0.41 -1.52
N GLN A 163 2.23 -0.02 -0.28
CA GLN A 163 2.41 0.90 0.85
C GLN A 163 3.53 1.90 0.54
N GLY A 164 3.28 3.18 0.84
CA GLY A 164 4.22 4.27 0.56
C GLY A 164 4.09 4.89 -0.83
N ALA A 165 3.47 4.21 -1.81
CA ALA A 165 3.21 4.76 -3.13
C ALA A 165 1.88 5.52 -3.19
N LEU A 166 1.83 6.55 -4.05
CA LEU A 166 0.57 7.18 -4.49
C LEU A 166 0.30 6.74 -5.93
N GLY A 167 -0.93 6.27 -6.18
CA GLY A 167 -1.42 5.94 -7.52
C GLY A 167 -2.36 7.04 -8.01
N VAL A 168 -2.26 7.39 -9.29
CA VAL A 168 -3.17 8.32 -9.96
C VAL A 168 -4.05 7.54 -10.91
N GLU A 169 -5.33 7.44 -10.59
CA GLU A 169 -6.35 6.79 -11.40
C GLU A 169 -6.95 7.79 -12.40
N CYS A 170 -7.14 7.36 -13.64
CA CYS A 170 -7.78 8.13 -14.70
C CYS A 170 -8.53 7.19 -15.66
N ARG A 171 -9.23 7.77 -16.64
CA ARG A 171 -9.83 7.00 -17.74
C ARG A 171 -8.73 6.42 -18.63
N GLU A 172 -8.85 5.14 -18.98
CA GLU A 172 -7.89 4.41 -19.80
C GLU A 172 -7.73 5.02 -21.21
N THR A 173 -8.82 5.56 -21.76
CA THR A 173 -8.86 6.12 -23.12
C THR A 173 -8.50 7.62 -23.18
N ASP A 174 -8.24 8.25 -22.03
CA ASP A 174 -7.94 9.68 -21.96
C ASP A 174 -6.43 9.95 -22.14
N TRP A 175 -5.98 9.83 -23.39
CA TRP A 175 -4.58 10.01 -23.78
C TRP A 175 -4.00 11.37 -23.39
N LYS A 176 -4.84 12.42 -23.33
CA LYS A 176 -4.40 13.76 -22.93
C LYS A 176 -4.02 13.76 -21.45
N ILE A 177 -4.84 13.15 -20.60
CA ILE A 177 -4.55 13.02 -19.16
C ILE A 177 -3.39 12.06 -18.93
N LEU A 178 -3.33 10.92 -19.62
CA LEU A 178 -2.17 10.01 -19.53
C LEU A 178 -0.85 10.72 -19.88
N SER A 179 -0.84 11.52 -20.95
CA SER A 179 0.33 12.32 -21.34
C SER A 179 0.69 13.38 -20.29
N LEU A 180 -0.32 13.99 -19.65
CA LEU A 180 -0.12 14.97 -18.58
C LEU A 180 0.49 14.33 -17.31
N LEU A 181 0.12 13.09 -17.02
CA LEU A 181 0.57 12.35 -15.83
C LEU A 181 1.95 11.69 -16.01
N GLU A 182 2.41 11.49 -17.24
CA GLU A 182 3.67 10.84 -17.58
C GLU A 182 4.90 11.37 -16.80
N PRO A 183 5.08 12.68 -16.55
CA PRO A 183 6.22 13.18 -15.78
C PRO A 183 6.22 12.75 -14.30
N LEU A 184 5.07 12.36 -13.74
CA LEU A 184 4.93 11.95 -12.34
C LEU A 184 5.29 10.48 -12.12
N TYR A 185 5.48 9.74 -13.21
CA TYR A 185 5.75 8.31 -13.20
C TYR A 185 7.16 8.02 -12.68
N ASP A 186 7.26 7.20 -11.63
CA ASP A 186 8.55 6.72 -11.11
C ASP A 186 8.77 5.25 -11.52
N VAL A 187 9.75 5.01 -12.40
CA VAL A 187 9.99 3.69 -13.01
C VAL A 187 10.25 2.61 -11.97
N GLU A 188 11.12 2.90 -10.98
CA GLU A 188 11.45 1.94 -9.93
C GLU A 188 10.22 1.57 -9.09
N THR A 189 9.47 2.59 -8.66
CA THR A 189 8.27 2.40 -7.86
C THR A 189 7.22 1.62 -8.62
N THR A 190 7.00 1.94 -9.90
CA THR A 190 6.02 1.24 -10.73
C THR A 190 6.35 -0.23 -10.85
N LEU A 191 7.57 -0.59 -11.25
CA LEU A 191 7.95 -2.00 -11.46
C LEU A 191 7.77 -2.82 -10.17
N ARG A 192 8.20 -2.25 -9.04
CA ARG A 192 7.99 -2.86 -7.72
C ARG A 192 6.51 -3.02 -7.39
N CYS A 193 5.70 -1.99 -7.62
CA CYS A 193 4.27 -2.03 -7.31
C CYS A 193 3.49 -2.97 -8.22
N VAL A 194 3.85 -3.09 -9.51
CA VAL A 194 3.25 -4.05 -10.45
C VAL A 194 3.50 -5.47 -9.96
N CYS A 195 4.72 -5.80 -9.57
CA CYS A 195 5.07 -7.10 -9.01
C CYS A 195 4.29 -7.41 -7.72
N GLU A 196 4.27 -6.48 -6.77
CA GLU A 196 3.52 -6.64 -5.52
C GLU A 196 2.01 -6.82 -5.75
N ARG A 197 1.44 -6.06 -6.71
CA ARG A 197 0.01 -6.15 -7.07
C ARG A 197 -0.30 -7.45 -7.81
N SER A 198 0.61 -7.93 -8.67
CA SER A 198 0.50 -9.22 -9.34
C SER A 198 0.46 -10.38 -8.35
N PHE A 199 1.38 -10.36 -7.38
CA PHE A 199 1.40 -11.32 -6.28
C PHE A 199 0.05 -11.37 -5.53
N LEU A 200 -0.48 -10.20 -5.12
CA LEU A 200 -1.75 -10.14 -4.41
C LEU A 200 -2.95 -10.54 -5.28
N LYS A 201 -2.94 -10.16 -6.56
CA LYS A 201 -3.98 -10.52 -7.54
C LYS A 201 -4.04 -12.04 -7.71
N THR A 202 -2.89 -12.70 -7.88
CA THR A 202 -2.79 -14.15 -8.06
C THR A 202 -3.29 -14.92 -6.84
N LEU A 203 -3.04 -14.42 -5.63
CA LEU A 203 -3.55 -15.01 -4.40
C LEU A 203 -5.07 -14.84 -4.21
N GLY A 204 -5.74 -14.05 -5.05
CA GLY A 204 -7.13 -13.64 -4.85
C GLY A 204 -7.32 -12.79 -3.58
N GLY A 205 -6.24 -12.24 -3.04
CA GLY A 205 -6.26 -11.47 -1.80
C GLY A 205 -6.81 -10.06 -2.00
N GLY A 206 -7.70 -9.63 -1.10
CA GLY A 206 -8.07 -8.22 -0.93
C GLY A 206 -7.47 -7.63 0.35
N CYS A 207 -7.83 -6.39 0.69
CA CYS A 207 -7.40 -5.71 1.93
C CYS A 207 -7.70 -6.48 3.23
N SER A 208 -8.57 -7.50 3.18
CA SER A 208 -9.02 -8.30 4.32
C SER A 208 -8.21 -9.58 4.56
N ALA A 209 -7.14 -9.84 3.80
CA ALA A 209 -6.26 -11.00 4.02
C ALA A 209 -4.93 -10.60 4.69
N PRO A 210 -4.35 -11.41 5.60
CA PRO A 210 -3.01 -11.19 6.16
C PRO A 210 -1.92 -11.50 5.12
N VAL A 211 -1.83 -10.67 4.08
CA VAL A 211 -0.84 -10.77 3.00
C VAL A 211 0.11 -9.58 3.11
N ALA A 212 1.40 -9.85 2.97
CA ALA A 212 2.43 -8.82 3.04
C ALA A 212 3.53 -9.07 2.01
N VAL A 213 4.28 -8.01 1.71
CA VAL A 213 5.39 -8.02 0.77
C VAL A 213 6.57 -7.20 1.29
N SER A 214 7.76 -7.49 0.76
CA SER A 214 8.87 -6.55 0.67
C SER A 214 9.53 -6.71 -0.69
N SER A 215 9.67 -5.62 -1.44
CA SER A 215 10.31 -5.62 -2.74
C SER A 215 11.49 -4.66 -2.80
N THR A 216 12.48 -4.96 -3.63
CA THR A 216 13.60 -4.09 -3.97
C THR A 216 13.92 -4.21 -5.46
N LEU A 217 14.41 -3.13 -6.07
CA LEU A 217 14.95 -3.15 -7.43
C LEU A 217 16.37 -2.58 -7.38
N LYS A 218 17.38 -3.43 -7.56
CA LYS A 218 18.80 -3.03 -7.57
C LYS A 218 19.50 -3.66 -8.77
N ASN A 219 20.28 -2.89 -9.51
CA ASN A 219 21.02 -3.38 -10.69
C ASN A 219 20.12 -4.14 -11.69
N LYS A 220 18.90 -3.64 -11.92
CA LYS A 220 17.87 -4.27 -12.76
C LYS A 220 17.39 -5.65 -12.26
N ILE A 221 17.72 -6.04 -11.02
CA ILE A 221 17.22 -7.24 -10.35
C ILE A 221 16.08 -6.82 -9.41
N LEU A 222 14.88 -7.27 -9.73
CA LEU A 222 13.69 -7.12 -8.90
C LEU A 222 13.60 -8.33 -7.98
N THR A 223 13.64 -8.09 -6.67
CA THR A 223 13.43 -9.12 -5.65
C THR A 223 12.12 -8.83 -4.93
N ILE A 224 11.31 -9.86 -4.71
CA ILE A 224 10.11 -9.79 -3.89
C ILE A 224 10.14 -10.91 -2.85
N THR A 225 9.92 -10.53 -1.60
CA THR A 225 9.53 -11.44 -0.52
C THR A 225 8.03 -11.33 -0.34
N GLY A 226 7.30 -12.41 -0.57
CA GLY A 226 5.85 -12.49 -0.38
C GLY A 226 5.51 -13.41 0.78
N ALA A 227 4.51 -13.06 1.57
CA ALA A 227 4.07 -13.91 2.68
C ALA A 227 2.58 -13.80 3.00
N VAL A 228 2.03 -14.92 3.50
CA VAL A 228 0.65 -15.07 3.94
C VAL A 228 0.62 -15.72 5.31
N TRP A 229 -0.20 -15.18 6.23
CA TRP A 229 -0.39 -15.72 7.57
C TRP A 229 -1.82 -16.17 7.81
N SER A 230 -2.01 -17.13 8.70
CA SER A 230 -3.30 -17.32 9.36
C SER A 230 -3.64 -16.09 10.23
N LEU A 231 -4.93 -15.85 10.50
CA LEU A 231 -5.36 -14.68 11.29
C LEU A 231 -4.69 -14.58 12.67
N ASN A 232 -4.36 -15.73 13.27
CA ASN A 232 -3.66 -15.83 14.56
C ASN A 232 -2.12 -15.84 14.45
N GLY A 233 -1.55 -15.71 13.25
CA GLY A 233 -0.10 -15.68 13.02
C GLY A 233 0.64 -17.03 13.09
N GLN A 234 -0.04 -18.11 13.49
CA GLN A 234 0.60 -19.41 13.74
C GLN A 234 1.11 -20.08 12.46
N LYS A 235 0.32 -20.05 11.39
CA LYS A 235 0.73 -20.57 10.07
C LYS A 235 1.31 -19.42 9.23
N LEU A 236 2.43 -19.70 8.57
CA LEU A 236 3.14 -18.78 7.69
C LEU A 236 3.54 -19.53 6.43
N VAL A 237 3.18 -18.99 5.27
CA VAL A 237 3.78 -19.34 3.98
C VAL A 237 4.54 -18.11 3.51
N LYS A 238 5.85 -18.23 3.35
CA LYS A 238 6.75 -17.15 2.94
C LYS A 238 7.67 -17.67 1.85
N ASP A 239 7.85 -16.88 0.80
CA ASP A 239 8.76 -17.20 -0.28
C ASP A 239 9.47 -15.94 -0.79
N ILE A 240 10.60 -16.14 -1.47
CA ILE A 240 11.40 -15.09 -2.08
C ILE A 240 11.61 -15.45 -3.55
N SER A 241 11.35 -14.48 -4.42
CA SER A 241 11.60 -14.60 -5.84
C SER A 241 12.43 -13.43 -6.34
N GLU A 242 13.27 -13.69 -7.32
CA GLU A 242 14.08 -12.68 -7.99
C GLU A 242 13.98 -12.85 -9.50
N SER A 243 13.97 -11.71 -10.21
CA SER A 243 13.94 -11.67 -11.66
C SER A 243 14.80 -10.51 -12.17
N LYS A 244 15.59 -10.78 -13.21
CA LYS A 244 16.35 -9.74 -13.90
C LYS A 244 15.43 -9.09 -14.94
N LEU A 245 15.13 -7.82 -14.73
CA LEU A 245 14.30 -7.03 -15.63
C LEU A 245 15.13 -6.47 -16.78
N TYR A 246 14.51 -6.42 -17.96
CA TYR A 246 14.97 -5.56 -19.04
C TYR A 246 14.42 -4.15 -18.80
N ILE A 247 15.30 -3.22 -18.46
CA ILE A 247 14.96 -1.79 -18.28
C ILE A 247 15.86 -1.04 -19.28
N PRO A 248 15.30 -0.54 -20.40
CA PRO A 248 16.08 0.23 -21.35
C PRO A 248 16.61 1.52 -20.71
N ASP A 249 17.71 2.03 -21.24
CA ASP A 249 18.31 3.30 -20.77
C ASP A 249 17.69 4.52 -21.48
N ASP A 250 16.83 4.29 -22.48
CA ASP A 250 15.90 5.23 -23.11
C ASP A 250 14.43 4.84 -22.79
N ASP A 251 13.45 5.62 -23.24
CA ASP A 251 12.02 5.30 -23.09
C ASP A 251 11.58 4.07 -23.93
N GLY A 252 12.50 3.47 -24.69
CA GLY A 252 12.38 2.14 -25.30
C GLY A 252 11.32 2.01 -26.38
N GLU A 253 10.68 3.11 -26.81
CA GLU A 253 9.61 3.10 -27.80
C GLU A 253 10.02 3.81 -29.10
N PRO A 254 9.66 3.27 -30.29
CA PRO A 254 9.59 4.10 -31.48
C PRO A 254 8.63 5.28 -31.24
N PRO A 255 8.79 6.43 -31.92
CA PRO A 255 8.11 7.68 -31.58
C PRO A 255 6.60 7.51 -31.35
N LYS A 256 6.14 7.86 -30.13
CA LYS A 256 4.76 7.74 -29.63
C LYS A 256 3.71 8.39 -30.55
N LYS A 257 3.28 7.70 -31.60
CA LYS A 257 2.04 7.93 -32.36
C LYS A 257 1.59 6.65 -33.06
N CYS A 258 1.05 5.68 -32.32
CA CYS A 258 0.16 4.68 -32.92
C CYS A 258 -1.23 4.82 -32.27
N PRO A 259 -2.13 5.64 -32.83
CA PRO A 259 -3.44 5.96 -32.24
C PRO A 259 -4.43 4.78 -32.22
N TYR A 260 -4.00 3.56 -32.55
CA TYR A 260 -4.86 2.39 -32.76
C TYR A 260 -4.56 1.20 -31.83
N ARG A 261 -3.73 1.37 -30.79
CA ARG A 261 -3.46 0.28 -29.85
C ARG A 261 -3.97 0.67 -28.46
N GLU A 262 -4.96 -0.08 -27.98
CA GLU A 262 -5.38 -0.02 -26.58
C GLU A 262 -4.17 -0.33 -25.69
N PRO A 263 -3.94 0.45 -24.62
CA PRO A 263 -2.80 0.25 -23.75
C PRO A 263 -2.99 -1.08 -23.00
N GLN A 264 -2.04 -2.01 -23.14
CA GLN A 264 -2.06 -3.23 -22.34
C GLN A 264 -1.82 -2.87 -20.87
N LEU A 265 -2.81 -3.12 -20.01
CA LEU A 265 -2.71 -2.81 -18.58
C LEU A 265 -2.09 -3.97 -17.78
N TYR A 266 -1.17 -3.64 -16.86
CA TYR A 266 -0.54 -4.62 -15.96
C TYR A 266 -0.99 -4.35 -14.52
N CYS A 267 -1.91 -5.16 -13.98
CA CYS A 267 -2.60 -4.88 -12.71
C CYS A 267 -3.25 -3.47 -12.68
N SER A 268 -3.90 -3.14 -13.81
CA SER A 268 -4.52 -1.84 -14.13
C SER A 268 -3.54 -0.67 -14.29
N VAL A 269 -2.23 -0.92 -14.35
CA VAL A 269 -1.22 0.12 -14.59
C VAL A 269 -1.05 0.33 -16.09
N ALA A 270 -1.21 1.59 -16.52
CA ALA A 270 -0.96 1.98 -17.91
C ALA A 270 0.55 2.09 -18.18
N PRO A 271 1.01 1.64 -19.36
CA PRO A 271 2.39 1.83 -19.79
C PRO A 271 2.63 3.33 -20.04
N GLY A 272 3.42 3.96 -19.17
CA GLY A 272 3.80 5.37 -19.26
C GLY A 272 5.19 5.52 -19.90
N LYS A 273 6.20 5.79 -19.06
CA LYS A 273 7.63 5.75 -19.43
C LYS A 273 8.26 4.35 -19.32
N VAL A 274 7.47 3.37 -18.87
CA VAL A 274 7.95 2.01 -18.63
C VAL A 274 7.53 1.15 -19.80
N SER A 275 8.51 0.49 -20.44
CA SER A 275 8.24 -0.40 -21.57
C SER A 275 7.32 -1.55 -21.17
N ASN A 276 6.48 -2.00 -22.11
CA ASN A 276 5.63 -3.19 -21.91
C ASN A 276 6.45 -4.45 -21.55
N LEU A 277 7.68 -4.58 -22.05
CA LEU A 277 8.59 -5.68 -21.70
C LEU A 277 9.01 -5.62 -20.22
N SER A 278 9.33 -4.42 -19.71
CA SER A 278 9.68 -4.24 -18.31
C SER A 278 8.50 -4.52 -17.39
N LEU A 279 7.29 -4.08 -17.76
CA LEU A 279 6.06 -4.34 -17.02
C LEU A 279 5.70 -5.83 -17.04
N LEU A 280 5.86 -6.50 -18.19
CA LEU A 280 5.65 -7.94 -18.32
C LEU A 280 6.63 -8.74 -17.47
N GLY A 281 7.90 -8.32 -17.42
CA GLY A 281 8.91 -9.00 -16.57
C GLY A 281 8.69 -8.78 -15.07
N ALA A 282 8.00 -7.70 -14.69
CA ALA A 282 7.62 -7.42 -13.31
C ALA A 282 6.30 -8.10 -12.89
N TRP A 283 5.42 -8.39 -13.84
CA TRP A 283 4.12 -9.04 -13.62
C TRP A 283 4.28 -10.53 -13.29
#